data_AF-A0A3N6A722-F1
#
_entry.id   AF-A0A3N6A722-F1
#
_cell.length_a   1.000
_cell.length_b   1.000
_cell.length_c   1.000
_cell.angle_alpha   90.00
_cell.angle_beta   90.00
_cell.angle_gamma   90.00
#
_symmetry.space_group_name_H-M   'P 1'
#
loop_
_entity.id
_entity.type
_entity.pdbx_description
1 polymer ?
#
loop_
_entity_poly.entity_id
_entity_poly.type
_entity_poly.pdbx_seq_one_letter_code
_entity_poly.pdbx_strand_id
1 'polypeptide(L)'
;MTAERQVLIVTGEASGEQHGAGLIEQVKAQNPGLPLHWFGSGGRQMAEQGVELVQDVSQLAAIGPWDAMAHFRHYVRLYRRLIREVESRRPALAVLVDFPEFNLRLARRLKRQGVRVCYFIGPQAWAWRAGRVNQIRKYVDLMLVIFPFEQEFYSRHGVQSFYVGNPTYSSLRRRIPLLPDRRPLAPGQRPTVALFPGSRRKEIERLFPLFLDSARYLSEQIAADFLVAKAPSVRRQQLDCIYTDWTARSGVSL
;
A
#
# COMPACT_ATOMS: atom_id res chain seq x y z
N MET A 1 25.94 -2.83 29.18
CA MET A 1 25.87 -3.10 27.73
C MET A 1 24.45 -3.53 27.39
N THR A 2 23.63 -2.64 26.83
CA THR A 2 22.31 -3.02 26.32
C THR A 2 22.49 -3.94 25.14
N ALA A 3 22.03 -5.19 25.26
CA ALA A 3 22.08 -6.16 24.18
C ALA A 3 21.41 -5.58 22.93
N GLU A 4 22.10 -5.65 21.81
CA GLU A 4 21.59 -5.26 20.50
C GLU A 4 20.30 -6.02 20.20
N ARG A 5 19.24 -5.29 19.82
CA ARG A 5 17.92 -5.90 19.60
C ARG A 5 17.66 -6.02 18.11
N GLN A 6 17.52 -7.26 17.66
CA GLN A 6 17.14 -7.60 16.29
C GLN A 6 15.63 -7.37 16.09
N VAL A 7 15.27 -6.61 15.05
CA VAL A 7 13.89 -6.33 14.67
C VAL A 7 13.68 -6.75 13.22
N LEU A 8 12.73 -7.65 13.00
CA LEU A 8 12.31 -8.03 11.66
C LEU A 8 11.33 -6.97 11.11
N ILE A 9 11.50 -6.52 9.87
CA ILE A 9 10.51 -5.71 9.17
C ILE A 9 10.21 -6.29 7.77
N VAL A 10 8.94 -6.42 7.42
CA VAL A 10 8.51 -7.06 6.17
C VAL A 10 7.48 -6.23 5.45
N THR A 11 7.80 -5.84 4.22
CA THR A 11 6.91 -5.19 3.25
C THR A 11 6.78 -6.07 2.01
N GLY A 12 5.63 -5.99 1.31
CA GLY A 12 5.37 -6.80 0.12
C GLY A 12 5.55 -6.09 -1.22
N GLU A 13 5.37 -4.77 -1.21
CA GLU A 13 5.29 -3.92 -2.41
C GLU A 13 5.88 -2.52 -2.12
N ALA A 14 6.15 -1.76 -3.18
CA ALA A 14 6.74 -0.42 -3.10
C ALA A 14 5.90 0.58 -2.27
N SER A 15 4.58 0.43 -2.22
CA SER A 15 3.69 1.25 -1.37
C SER A 15 3.97 1.01 0.12
N GLY A 16 4.07 -0.25 0.52
CA GLY A 16 4.41 -0.65 1.88
C GLY A 16 5.84 -0.27 2.28
N GLU A 17 6.77 -0.29 1.32
CA GLU A 17 8.17 0.13 1.52
C GLU A 17 8.28 1.57 2.05
N GLN A 18 7.55 2.52 1.43
CA GLN A 18 7.54 3.91 1.87
C GLN A 18 7.11 4.05 3.34
N HIS A 19 6.10 3.27 3.74
CA HIS A 19 5.59 3.26 5.10
C HIS A 19 6.59 2.61 6.08
N GLY A 20 7.22 1.50 5.68
CA GLY A 20 8.25 0.83 6.47
C GLY A 20 9.49 1.69 6.69
N ALA A 21 10.00 2.32 5.64
CA ALA A 21 11.15 3.23 5.70
C ALA A 21 10.85 4.45 6.60
N GLY A 22 9.69 5.09 6.42
CA GLY A 22 9.28 6.21 7.27
C GLY A 22 9.10 5.82 8.74
N LEU A 23 8.62 4.61 9.03
CA LEU A 23 8.55 4.09 10.40
C LEU A 23 9.94 3.97 11.02
N ILE A 24 10.91 3.39 10.31
CA ILE A 24 12.28 3.21 10.80
C ILE A 24 12.95 4.57 11.06
N GLU A 25 12.81 5.51 10.12
CA GLU A 25 13.33 6.87 10.24
C GLU A 25 12.83 7.52 11.53
N GLN A 26 11.52 7.48 11.78
CA GLN A 26 10.92 8.10 12.98
C GLN A 26 11.33 7.38 14.27
N VAL A 27 11.42 6.04 14.26
CA VAL A 27 11.90 5.28 15.43
C VAL A 27 13.34 5.67 15.77
N LYS A 28 14.22 5.79 14.77
CA LYS A 28 15.61 6.23 14.97
C LYS A 28 15.70 7.67 15.47
N ALA A 29 14.94 8.58 14.86
CA ALA A 29 14.92 9.99 15.24
C ALA A 29 14.47 10.20 16.70
N GLN A 30 13.46 9.45 17.15
CA GLN A 30 12.96 9.53 18.52
C GLN A 30 13.82 8.76 19.53
N ASN A 31 14.67 7.83 19.08
CA ASN A 31 15.46 6.95 19.94
C ASN A 31 16.92 6.80 19.45
N PRO A 32 17.70 7.89 19.36
CA PRO A 32 19.03 7.88 18.73
C PRO A 32 20.06 6.96 19.43
N GLY A 33 19.84 6.62 20.70
CA GLY A 33 20.71 5.73 21.48
C GLY A 33 20.24 4.28 21.56
N LEU A 34 19.15 3.89 20.89
CA LEU A 34 18.62 2.53 20.96
C LEU A 34 19.25 1.65 19.88
N PRO A 35 20.09 0.65 20.22
CA PRO A 35 20.78 -0.17 19.23
C PRO A 35 19.83 -1.21 18.63
N LEU A 36 19.02 -0.77 17.66
CA LEU A 36 18.13 -1.61 16.86
C LEU A 36 18.78 -1.99 15.54
N HIS A 37 18.90 -3.28 15.31
CA HIS A 37 19.33 -3.84 14.02
C HIS A 37 18.12 -4.33 13.26
N TRP A 38 17.91 -3.76 12.09
CA TRP A 38 16.76 -4.04 11.25
C TRP A 38 17.16 -4.99 10.14
N PHE A 39 16.37 -6.04 9.95
CA PHE A 39 16.52 -6.94 8.81
C PHE A 39 15.14 -7.33 8.28
N GLY A 40 15.09 -7.80 7.03
CA GLY A 40 13.87 -8.40 6.49
C GLY A 40 13.67 -8.15 5.01
N SER A 41 12.45 -7.80 4.59
CA SER A 41 12.10 -7.66 3.19
C SER A 41 11.56 -6.27 2.89
N GLY A 42 12.14 -5.65 1.87
CA GLY A 42 11.83 -4.30 1.43
C GLY A 42 12.67 -3.92 0.23
N GLY A 43 12.62 -2.66 -0.15
CA GLY A 43 13.36 -2.13 -1.29
C GLY A 43 14.45 -1.13 -0.87
N ARG A 44 14.86 -0.32 -1.85
CA ARG A 44 15.97 0.63 -1.72
C ARG A 44 15.79 1.63 -0.57
N GLN A 45 14.60 2.17 -0.36
CA GLN A 45 14.33 3.15 0.70
C GLN A 45 14.52 2.54 2.10
N MET A 46 14.17 1.27 2.28
CA MET A 46 14.44 0.57 3.53
C MET A 46 15.94 0.26 3.70
N ALA A 47 16.64 -0.12 2.63
CA ALA A 47 18.09 -0.30 2.68
C ALA A 47 18.84 1.01 3.02
N GLU A 48 18.40 2.15 2.47
CA GLU A 48 18.91 3.48 2.81
C GLU A 48 18.69 3.82 4.30
N GLN A 49 17.63 3.28 4.91
CA GLN A 49 17.40 3.34 6.36
C GLN A 49 18.18 2.29 7.15
N GLY A 50 19.15 1.59 6.54
CA GLY A 50 20.01 0.62 7.20
C GLY A 50 19.35 -0.73 7.51
N VAL A 51 18.30 -1.11 6.77
CA VAL A 51 17.73 -2.46 6.85
C VAL A 51 18.60 -3.43 6.08
N GLU A 52 19.02 -4.51 6.72
CA GLU A 52 19.66 -5.64 6.04
C GLU A 52 18.60 -6.43 5.25
N LEU A 53 18.60 -6.26 3.93
CA LEU A 53 17.63 -6.90 3.07
C LEU A 53 17.95 -8.38 2.85
N VAL A 54 17.09 -9.25 3.38
CA VAL A 54 17.06 -10.69 3.10
C VAL A 54 16.68 -10.96 1.64
N GLN A 55 15.87 -10.06 1.07
CA GLN A 55 15.52 -10.03 -0.34
C GLN A 55 14.99 -8.65 -0.74
N ASP A 56 15.46 -8.18 -1.89
CA ASP A 56 15.00 -6.94 -2.51
C ASP A 56 13.64 -7.15 -3.22
N VAL A 57 12.61 -6.46 -2.74
CA VAL A 57 11.24 -6.54 -3.30
C VAL A 57 11.10 -5.82 -4.64
N SER A 58 12.07 -4.99 -5.05
CA SER A 58 12.07 -4.41 -6.41
C SER A 58 12.13 -5.50 -7.49
N GLN A 59 12.69 -6.67 -7.16
CA GLN A 59 12.69 -7.85 -8.04
C GLN A 59 11.29 -8.45 -8.25
N LEU A 60 10.35 -8.23 -7.32
CA LEU A 60 8.95 -8.64 -7.47
C LEU A 60 8.20 -7.72 -8.43
N ALA A 61 8.47 -6.41 -8.38
CA ALA A 61 7.85 -5.43 -9.28
C ALA A 61 8.25 -5.66 -10.75
N ALA A 62 9.40 -6.28 -11.01
CA ALA A 62 9.86 -6.67 -12.33
C ALA A 62 9.11 -7.90 -12.91
N ILE A 63 8.49 -8.71 -12.06
CA ILE A 63 7.69 -9.86 -12.53
C ILE A 63 6.35 -9.31 -13.01
N GLY A 64 6.13 -9.34 -14.33
CA GLY A 64 4.90 -8.84 -14.93
C GLY A 64 3.64 -9.48 -14.33
N PRO A 65 2.48 -8.80 -14.42
CA PRO A 65 1.24 -9.24 -13.79
C PRO A 65 0.68 -10.59 -14.32
N TRP A 66 1.29 -11.15 -15.36
CA TRP A 66 0.85 -12.38 -16.04
C TRP A 66 1.52 -13.66 -15.50
N ASP A 67 2.65 -13.56 -14.79
CA ASP A 67 3.37 -14.73 -14.30
C ASP A 67 3.05 -15.04 -12.82
N ALA A 68 1.78 -15.39 -12.58
CA ALA A 68 1.29 -15.73 -11.24
C ALA A 68 2.09 -16.89 -10.60
N MET A 69 2.64 -17.80 -11.41
CA MET A 69 3.45 -18.92 -10.93
C MET A 69 4.83 -18.44 -10.46
N ALA A 70 5.51 -17.57 -11.21
CA ALA A 70 6.77 -16.98 -10.76
C ALA A 70 6.59 -16.15 -9.50
N HIS A 71 5.54 -15.33 -9.42
CA HIS A 71 5.16 -14.59 -8.21
C HIS A 71 4.99 -15.54 -7.01
N PHE A 72 4.20 -16.61 -7.17
CA PHE A 72 4.00 -17.60 -6.12
C PHE A 72 5.31 -18.27 -5.67
N ARG A 73 6.15 -18.74 -6.61
CA ARG A 73 7.45 -19.35 -6.31
C ARG A 73 8.38 -18.38 -5.57
N HIS A 74 8.36 -17.12 -5.95
CA HIS A 74 9.12 -16.07 -5.29
C HIS A 74 8.65 -15.88 -3.84
N TYR A 75 7.35 -15.73 -3.60
CA TYR A 75 6.82 -15.58 -2.24
C TYR A 75 7.13 -16.79 -1.35
N VAL A 76 7.06 -18.01 -1.88
CA VAL A 76 7.45 -19.21 -1.13
C VAL A 76 8.94 -19.19 -0.77
N ARG A 77 9.81 -18.74 -1.68
CA ARG A 77 11.26 -18.61 -1.45
C ARG A 77 11.55 -17.55 -0.40
N LEU A 78 10.92 -16.37 -0.51
CA LEU A 78 11.03 -15.28 0.45
C LEU A 78 10.61 -15.74 1.84
N TYR A 79 9.43 -16.36 1.94
CA TYR A 79 8.93 -16.93 3.19
C TYR A 79 9.94 -17.88 3.85
N ARG A 80 10.50 -18.82 3.09
CA ARG A 80 11.50 -19.78 3.61
C ARG A 80 12.81 -19.12 4.02
N ARG A 81 13.21 -18.02 3.38
CA ARG A 81 14.42 -17.26 3.77
C ARG A 81 14.17 -16.50 5.06
N LEU A 82 13.06 -15.76 5.15
CA LEU A 82 12.69 -15.02 6.36
C LEU A 82 12.60 -15.93 7.59
N ILE A 83 12.00 -17.11 7.46
CA ILE A 83 11.93 -18.05 8.58
C ILE A 83 13.32 -18.50 9.05
N ARG A 84 14.25 -18.76 8.13
CA ARG A 84 15.63 -19.13 8.49
C ARG A 84 16.36 -17.99 9.20
N GLU A 85 16.20 -16.76 8.71
CA GLU A 85 16.78 -15.58 9.36
C GLU A 85 16.20 -15.34 10.76
N VAL A 86 14.89 -15.53 10.93
CA VAL A 86 14.24 -15.44 12.24
C VAL A 86 14.75 -16.51 13.20
N GLU A 87 14.94 -17.74 12.74
CA GLU A 87 15.47 -18.84 13.54
C GLU A 87 16.92 -18.59 13.99
N SER A 88 17.72 -17.99 13.10
CA SER A 88 19.11 -17.62 13.36
C SER A 88 19.23 -16.43 14.32
N ARG A 89 18.56 -15.32 13.99
CA ARG A 89 18.71 -14.03 14.68
C ARG A 89 17.84 -13.87 15.93
N ARG A 90 16.77 -14.68 16.04
CA ARG A 90 15.79 -14.66 17.14
C ARG A 90 15.31 -13.24 17.50
N PRO A 91 14.70 -12.51 16.55
CA PRO A 91 14.21 -11.17 16.81
C PRO A 91 13.16 -11.16 17.92
N ALA A 92 13.18 -10.12 18.76
CA ALA A 92 12.16 -9.95 19.79
C ALA A 92 10.83 -9.45 19.20
N LEU A 93 10.91 -8.70 18.10
CA LEU A 93 9.80 -8.02 17.45
C LEU A 93 9.87 -8.21 15.93
N ALA A 94 8.70 -8.42 15.32
CA ALA A 94 8.47 -8.30 13.90
C ALA A 94 7.45 -7.20 13.61
N VAL A 95 7.78 -6.32 12.69
CA VAL A 95 6.90 -5.27 12.13
C VAL A 95 6.47 -5.72 10.74
N LEU A 96 5.22 -6.13 10.62
CA LEU A 96 4.63 -6.56 9.36
C LEU A 96 3.85 -5.39 8.77
N VAL A 97 4.23 -4.93 7.58
CA VAL A 97 3.65 -3.75 6.95
C VAL A 97 2.82 -4.18 5.74
N ASP A 98 1.52 -3.92 5.79
CA ASP A 98 0.57 -4.29 4.73
C ASP A 98 0.69 -5.79 4.35
N PHE A 99 0.40 -6.13 3.10
CA PHE A 99 0.59 -7.43 2.48
C PHE A 99 -0.06 -8.62 3.22
N PRO A 100 -1.37 -8.57 3.48
CA PRO A 100 -2.07 -9.48 4.40
C PRO A 100 -2.00 -10.96 4.05
N GLU A 101 -2.02 -11.31 2.77
CA GLU A 101 -1.97 -12.70 2.31
C GLU A 101 -0.67 -13.39 2.72
N PHE A 102 0.45 -12.67 2.70
CA PHE A 102 1.76 -13.18 3.11
C PHE A 102 1.99 -12.99 4.62
N ASN A 103 1.77 -11.78 5.12
CA ASN A 103 2.15 -11.39 6.46
C ASN A 103 1.30 -12.06 7.55
N LEU A 104 0.02 -12.38 7.33
CA LEU A 104 -0.76 -13.17 8.31
C LEU A 104 -0.26 -14.61 8.43
N ARG A 105 0.20 -15.20 7.31
CA ARG A 105 0.81 -16.54 7.33
C ARG A 105 2.16 -16.50 8.07
N LEU A 106 2.95 -15.46 7.85
CA LEU A 106 4.21 -15.24 8.55
C LEU A 106 3.98 -14.99 10.05
N ALA A 107 3.05 -14.11 10.43
CA ALA A 107 2.67 -13.83 11.82
C ALA A 107 2.37 -15.11 12.60
N ARG A 108 1.60 -16.03 12.01
CA ARG A 108 1.31 -17.34 12.61
C ARG A 108 2.57 -18.16 12.92
N ARG A 109 3.60 -18.09 12.07
CA ARG A 109 4.88 -18.79 12.30
C ARG A 109 5.72 -18.08 13.35
N LEU A 110 5.85 -16.76 13.24
CA LEU A 110 6.58 -15.90 14.17
C LEU A 110 6.06 -16.07 15.61
N LYS A 111 4.73 -16.07 15.77
CA LYS A 111 4.09 -16.24 17.09
C LYS A 111 4.45 -17.57 17.76
N ARG A 112 4.60 -18.64 16.99
CA ARG A 112 5.03 -19.96 17.51
C ARG A 112 6.50 -19.98 17.91
N GLN A 113 7.31 -19.08 17.35
CA GLN A 113 8.74 -18.93 17.69
C GLN A 113 8.96 -17.91 18.81
N GLY A 114 7.88 -17.43 19.46
CA GLY A 114 7.96 -16.47 20.57
C GLY A 114 8.19 -15.02 20.15
N VAL A 115 8.22 -14.72 18.86
CA VAL A 115 8.41 -13.36 18.34
C VAL A 115 7.13 -12.55 18.52
N ARG A 116 7.24 -11.33 19.06
CA ARG A 116 6.11 -10.39 19.14
C ARG A 116 5.80 -9.84 17.76
N VAL A 117 4.52 -9.75 17.40
CA VAL A 117 4.09 -9.30 16.07
C VAL A 117 3.35 -7.97 16.19
N CYS A 118 3.95 -6.91 15.66
CA CYS A 118 3.28 -5.64 15.39
C CYS A 118 2.90 -5.60 13.91
N TYR A 119 1.65 -5.27 13.61
CA TYR A 119 1.15 -5.22 12.25
C TYR A 119 0.73 -3.79 11.92
N PHE A 120 1.47 -3.16 11.00
CA PHE A 120 1.23 -1.80 10.52
C PHE A 120 0.48 -1.81 9.19
N ILE A 121 -0.60 -1.02 9.10
CA ILE A 121 -1.47 -0.99 7.92
C ILE A 121 -2.01 -2.39 7.63
N GLY A 122 -2.77 -2.93 8.59
CA GLY A 122 -3.36 -4.25 8.45
C GLY A 122 -4.38 -4.35 7.31
N PRO A 123 -4.82 -5.57 6.96
CA PRO A 123 -5.94 -5.72 6.04
C PRO A 123 -7.15 -4.97 6.56
N GLN A 124 -7.99 -4.50 5.64
CA GLN A 124 -9.33 -3.97 5.95
C GLN A 124 -10.24 -5.11 6.43
N ALA A 125 -9.95 -5.75 7.55
CA ALA A 125 -10.61 -6.96 8.02
C ALA A 125 -12.13 -6.77 8.22
N TRP A 126 -12.57 -5.53 8.42
CA TRP A 126 -13.98 -5.10 8.43
C TRP A 126 -14.69 -5.28 7.07
N ALA A 127 -13.97 -5.22 5.96
CA ALA A 127 -14.49 -5.40 4.60
C ALA A 127 -14.49 -6.87 4.14
N TRP A 128 -13.95 -7.80 4.94
CA TRP A 128 -13.77 -9.21 4.58
C TRP A 128 -14.43 -10.15 5.61
N ARG A 129 -14.66 -11.42 5.22
CA ARG A 129 -15.28 -12.45 6.08
C ARG A 129 -14.63 -12.52 7.48
N ALA A 130 -15.44 -12.78 8.50
CA ALA A 130 -15.07 -12.85 9.94
C ALA A 130 -13.86 -13.76 10.29
N GLY A 131 -13.41 -14.63 9.39
CA GLY A 131 -12.22 -15.45 9.61
C GLY A 131 -10.91 -14.66 9.73
N ARG A 132 -10.80 -13.47 9.12
CA ARG A 132 -9.53 -12.71 9.11
C ARG A 132 -9.26 -12.03 10.45
N VAL A 133 -10.27 -11.44 11.09
CA VAL A 133 -10.11 -10.82 12.43
C VAL A 133 -9.71 -11.86 13.49
N ASN A 134 -10.20 -13.09 13.39
CA ASN A 134 -9.81 -14.18 14.27
C ASN A 134 -8.32 -14.57 14.13
N GLN A 135 -7.78 -14.54 12.90
CA GLN A 135 -6.34 -14.78 12.69
C GLN A 135 -5.50 -13.66 13.28
N ILE A 136 -5.92 -12.41 13.08
CA ILE A 136 -5.25 -11.24 13.66
C ILE A 136 -5.22 -11.37 15.19
N ARG A 137 -6.38 -11.58 15.82
CA ARG A 137 -6.51 -11.77 17.27
C ARG A 137 -5.60 -12.87 17.82
N LYS A 138 -5.35 -13.93 17.04
CA LYS A 138 -4.54 -15.07 17.47
C LYS A 138 -3.04 -14.87 17.28
N TYR A 139 -2.64 -14.11 16.25
CA TYR A 139 -1.25 -14.09 15.77
C TYR A 139 -0.59 -12.71 15.77
N VAL A 140 -1.33 -11.65 16.04
CA VAL A 140 -0.83 -10.28 16.10
C VAL A 140 -0.96 -9.77 17.53
N ASP A 141 0.13 -9.24 18.08
CA ASP A 141 0.16 -8.64 19.41
C ASP A 141 -0.38 -7.20 19.40
N LEU A 142 -0.07 -6.44 18.34
CA LEU A 142 -0.48 -5.05 18.21
C LEU A 142 -0.79 -4.68 16.76
N MET A 143 -1.91 -4.01 16.54
CA MET A 143 -2.27 -3.39 15.27
C MET A 143 -1.97 -1.89 15.28
N LEU A 144 -1.29 -1.38 14.25
CA LEU A 144 -1.15 0.05 13.97
C LEU A 144 -2.04 0.37 12.76
N VAL A 145 -3.15 1.04 13.01
CA VAL A 145 -4.23 1.26 12.02
C VAL A 145 -4.26 2.71 11.54
N ILE A 146 -4.73 2.91 10.31
CA ILE A 146 -4.64 4.20 9.61
C ILE A 146 -5.98 4.88 9.41
N PHE A 147 -7.08 4.22 9.81
CA PHE A 147 -8.39 4.84 9.92
C PHE A 147 -8.89 4.82 11.37
N PRO A 148 -9.51 5.91 11.85
CA PRO A 148 -9.91 6.02 13.25
C PRO A 148 -10.92 4.94 13.67
N PHE A 149 -11.85 4.57 12.78
CA PHE A 149 -12.85 3.53 13.07
C PHE A 149 -12.26 2.12 13.18
N GLU A 150 -11.07 1.87 12.61
CA GLU A 150 -10.43 0.54 12.69
C GLU A 150 -10.01 0.22 14.13
N GLN A 151 -9.59 1.23 14.89
CA GLN A 151 -9.20 1.03 16.28
C GLN A 151 -10.39 0.52 17.11
N GLU A 152 -11.57 1.11 16.91
CA GLU A 152 -12.78 0.66 17.57
C GLU A 152 -13.19 -0.75 17.10
N PHE A 153 -13.12 -1.01 15.79
CA PHE A 153 -13.38 -2.33 15.23
C PHE A 153 -12.51 -3.42 15.86
N TYR A 154 -11.19 -3.20 15.95
CA TYR A 154 -10.26 -4.18 16.53
C TYR A 154 -10.45 -4.35 18.03
N SER A 155 -10.70 -3.26 18.76
CA SER A 155 -11.01 -3.29 20.19
C SER A 155 -12.23 -4.17 20.50
N ARG A 156 -13.32 -4.02 19.74
CA ARG A 156 -14.53 -4.86 19.86
C ARG A 156 -14.28 -6.35 19.61
N HIS A 157 -13.21 -6.69 18.89
CA HIS A 157 -12.80 -8.07 18.63
C HIS A 157 -11.64 -8.55 19.53
N GLY A 158 -11.33 -7.81 20.60
CA GLY A 158 -10.28 -8.19 21.56
C GLY A 158 -8.87 -8.14 20.97
N VAL A 159 -8.64 -7.25 20.00
CA VAL A 159 -7.32 -7.02 19.39
C VAL A 159 -6.81 -5.65 19.85
N GLN A 160 -5.60 -5.62 20.42
CA GLN A 160 -4.97 -4.36 20.78
C GLN A 160 -4.60 -3.58 19.50
N SER A 161 -5.02 -2.32 19.44
CA SER A 161 -4.79 -1.47 18.26
C SER A 161 -4.61 0.00 18.62
N PHE A 162 -3.76 0.70 17.88
CA PHE A 162 -3.62 2.16 17.93
C PHE A 162 -3.82 2.78 16.55
N TYR A 163 -4.66 3.82 16.49
CA TYR A 163 -4.75 4.70 15.35
C TYR A 163 -3.51 5.60 15.30
N VAL A 164 -2.73 5.47 14.23
CA VAL A 164 -1.45 6.18 14.04
C VAL A 164 -1.52 7.28 12.98
N GLY A 165 -2.73 7.62 12.53
CA GLY A 165 -2.93 8.55 11.42
C GLY A 165 -2.74 7.88 10.06
N ASN A 166 -3.18 8.58 9.00
CA ASN A 166 -3.04 8.11 7.64
C ASN A 166 -1.76 8.71 7.00
N PRO A 167 -0.74 7.90 6.66
CA PRO A 167 0.52 8.42 6.10
C PRO A 167 0.35 9.20 4.80
N THR A 168 -0.65 8.83 3.98
CA THR A 168 -0.99 9.52 2.74
C THR A 168 -1.51 10.93 3.03
N TYR A 169 -2.38 11.09 4.03
CA TYR A 169 -2.89 12.40 4.43
C TYR A 169 -1.78 13.35 4.88
N SER A 170 -0.85 12.87 5.72
CA SER A 170 0.29 13.65 6.20
C SER A 170 1.22 14.06 5.06
N SER A 171 1.39 13.22 4.04
CA SER A 171 2.21 13.52 2.87
C SER A 171 1.53 14.52 1.93
N LEU A 172 0.21 14.40 1.74
CA LEU A 172 -0.57 15.34 0.92
C LEU A 172 -0.63 16.74 1.54
N ARG A 173 -0.82 16.86 2.87
CA ARG A 173 -0.80 18.16 3.56
C ARG A 173 0.50 18.95 3.36
N ARG A 174 1.63 18.27 3.19
CA ARG A 174 2.93 18.90 2.93
C ARG A 174 3.12 19.34 1.48
N ARG A 175 2.44 18.68 0.53
CA ARG A 175 2.62 18.89 -0.92
C ARG A 175 1.55 19.78 -1.54
N ILE A 176 0.36 19.79 -0.96
CA ILE A 176 -0.75 20.60 -1.43
C ILE A 176 -0.87 21.77 -0.45
N PRO A 177 -0.42 22.99 -0.81
CA PRO A 177 -0.92 24.18 -0.12
C PRO A 177 -2.44 24.10 -0.26
N LEU A 178 -3.12 24.04 0.89
CA LEU A 178 -4.57 24.05 1.12
C LEU A 178 -5.40 24.02 -0.18
N LEU A 179 -6.15 22.93 -0.39
CA LEU A 179 -7.19 22.72 -1.40
C LEU A 179 -7.49 23.99 -2.22
N PRO A 180 -7.40 23.97 -3.58
CA PRO A 180 -7.70 25.14 -4.39
C PRO A 180 -8.98 25.77 -3.88
N ASP A 181 -8.89 27.07 -3.62
CA ASP A 181 -9.90 27.88 -2.97
C ASP A 181 -11.28 27.39 -3.42
N ARG A 182 -12.17 26.98 -2.49
CA ARG A 182 -13.52 26.48 -2.81
C ARG A 182 -14.43 27.57 -3.41
N ARG A 183 -13.83 28.63 -3.95
CA ARG A 183 -14.50 29.70 -4.65
C ARG A 183 -15.21 29.08 -5.85
N PRO A 184 -16.47 29.46 -6.08
CA PRO A 184 -17.14 29.08 -7.31
C PRO A 184 -16.30 29.55 -8.51
N LEU A 185 -16.39 28.81 -9.61
CA LEU A 185 -15.74 29.16 -10.86
C LEU A 185 -16.13 30.59 -11.25
N ALA A 186 -15.15 31.38 -11.70
CA ALA A 186 -15.44 32.71 -12.22
C ALA A 186 -16.34 32.59 -13.46
N PRO A 187 -17.20 33.60 -13.75
CA PRO A 187 -17.98 33.61 -14.98
C PRO A 187 -17.07 33.42 -16.21
N GLY A 188 -17.41 32.46 -17.07
CA GLY A 188 -16.61 32.09 -18.26
C GLY A 188 -15.48 31.09 -18.01
N GLN A 189 -15.21 30.71 -16.77
CA GLN A 189 -14.24 29.66 -16.45
C GLN A 189 -14.86 28.26 -16.62
N ARG A 190 -14.17 27.39 -17.35
CA ARG A 190 -14.58 25.99 -17.53
C ARG A 190 -14.15 25.14 -16.33
N PRO A 191 -15.03 24.30 -15.75
CA PRO A 191 -14.60 23.30 -14.80
C PRO A 191 -13.65 22.30 -15.46
N THR A 192 -12.64 21.88 -14.71
CA THR A 192 -11.80 20.73 -15.09
C THR A 192 -12.31 19.47 -14.40
N VAL A 193 -12.63 18.44 -15.19
CA VAL A 193 -13.10 17.14 -14.71
C VAL A 193 -11.98 16.12 -14.87
N ALA A 194 -11.48 15.60 -13.74
CA ALA A 194 -10.43 14.58 -13.75
C ALA A 194 -11.03 13.17 -13.76
N LEU A 195 -10.69 12.38 -14.78
CA LEU A 195 -11.06 10.98 -14.95
C LEU A 195 -9.93 10.09 -14.42
N PHE A 196 -10.25 9.19 -13.49
CA PHE A 196 -9.30 8.26 -12.88
C PHE A 196 -9.66 6.82 -13.27
N PRO A 197 -9.35 6.36 -14.50
CA PRO A 197 -9.80 5.07 -15.04
C PRO A 197 -9.28 3.83 -14.29
N GLY A 198 -8.41 4.04 -13.30
CA GLY A 198 -7.83 3.00 -12.46
C GLY A 198 -6.37 2.74 -12.77
N SER A 199 -5.77 1.82 -12.02
CA SER A 199 -4.37 1.40 -12.18
C SER A 199 -4.25 -0.03 -12.70
N ARG A 200 -5.35 -0.80 -12.68
CA ARG A 200 -5.38 -2.20 -13.13
C ARG A 200 -5.94 -2.27 -14.55
N ARG A 201 -5.32 -3.11 -15.38
CA ARG A 201 -5.71 -3.30 -16.79
C ARG A 201 -7.22 -3.57 -16.96
N LYS A 202 -7.77 -4.53 -16.21
CA LYS A 202 -9.19 -4.90 -16.28
C LYS A 202 -10.14 -3.80 -15.80
N GLU A 203 -9.72 -2.98 -14.85
CA GLU A 203 -10.50 -1.82 -14.40
C GLU A 203 -10.55 -0.80 -15.53
N ILE A 204 -9.40 -0.46 -16.12
CA ILE A 204 -9.28 0.50 -17.22
C ILE A 204 -10.09 0.04 -18.44
N GLU A 205 -9.93 -1.21 -18.87
CA GLU A 205 -10.65 -1.76 -20.03
C GLU A 205 -12.18 -1.71 -19.87
N ARG A 206 -12.69 -1.79 -18.62
CA ARG A 206 -14.13 -1.77 -18.34
C ARG A 206 -14.68 -0.39 -18.03
N LEU A 207 -13.94 0.41 -17.26
CA LEU A 207 -14.41 1.68 -16.71
C LEU A 207 -14.07 2.87 -17.61
N PHE A 208 -12.94 2.83 -18.32
CA PHE A 208 -12.51 3.98 -19.10
C PHE A 208 -13.48 4.33 -20.23
N PRO A 209 -14.03 3.36 -21.01
CA PRO A 209 -15.09 3.67 -21.97
C PRO A 209 -16.31 4.35 -21.34
N LEU A 210 -16.76 3.87 -20.17
CA LEU A 210 -17.89 4.44 -19.44
C LEU A 210 -17.61 5.87 -18.96
N PHE A 211 -16.37 6.16 -18.59
CA PHE A 211 -15.94 7.51 -18.22
C PHE A 211 -15.93 8.45 -19.42
N LEU A 212 -15.55 7.97 -20.61
CA LEU A 212 -15.62 8.76 -21.85
C LEU A 212 -17.07 9.03 -22.25
N ASP A 213 -17.96 8.04 -22.13
CA ASP A 213 -19.40 8.24 -22.36
C ASP A 213 -19.98 9.28 -21.38
N SER A 214 -19.57 9.21 -20.11
CA SER A 214 -19.98 10.19 -19.09
C SER A 214 -19.41 11.59 -19.37
N ALA A 215 -18.16 11.67 -19.84
CA ALA A 215 -17.52 12.93 -20.22
C ALA A 215 -18.22 13.56 -21.43
N ARG A 216 -18.59 12.76 -22.44
CA ARG A 216 -19.37 13.20 -23.58
C ARG A 216 -20.70 13.79 -23.13
N TYR A 217 -21.47 13.02 -22.35
CA TYR A 217 -22.76 13.48 -21.84
C TYR A 217 -22.63 14.78 -21.05
N LEU A 218 -21.59 14.91 -20.22
CA LEU A 218 -21.35 16.12 -19.46
C LEU A 218 -20.95 17.31 -20.35
N SER A 219 -20.16 17.07 -21.41
CA SER A 219 -19.73 18.10 -22.35
C SER A 219 -20.89 18.73 -23.15
N GLU A 220 -21.98 17.98 -23.33
CA GLU A 220 -23.20 18.45 -23.98
C GLU A 220 -24.02 19.40 -23.07
N GLN A 221 -23.79 19.36 -21.75
CA GLN A 221 -24.51 20.17 -20.76
C GLN A 221 -23.70 21.37 -20.27
N ILE A 222 -22.38 21.20 -20.12
CA ILE A 222 -21.47 22.23 -19.63
C ILE A 222 -20.19 22.26 -20.45
N ALA A 223 -19.68 23.47 -20.73
CA ALA A 223 -18.34 23.62 -21.30
C ALA A 223 -17.29 23.28 -20.23
N ALA A 224 -16.73 22.07 -20.27
CA ALA A 224 -15.76 21.54 -19.32
C ALA A 224 -14.50 21.03 -20.02
N ASP A 225 -13.37 21.08 -19.33
CA ASP A 225 -12.12 20.45 -19.77
C ASP A 225 -11.95 19.10 -19.07
N PHE A 226 -11.52 18.06 -19.80
CA PHE A 226 -11.37 16.71 -19.26
C PHE A 226 -9.91 16.31 -19.18
N LEU A 227 -9.48 15.80 -18.02
CA LEU A 227 -8.11 15.31 -17.80
C LEU A 227 -8.14 13.84 -17.42
N VAL A 228 -7.35 13.01 -18.10
CA VAL A 228 -7.20 11.60 -17.74
C VAL A 228 -5.95 11.41 -16.88
N ALA A 229 -6.14 11.03 -15.62
CA ALA A 229 -5.05 10.74 -14.69
C ALA A 229 -4.52 9.31 -14.93
N LYS A 230 -3.30 9.21 -15.45
CA LYS A 230 -2.63 7.93 -15.72
C LYS A 230 -1.82 7.49 -14.50
N ALA A 231 -2.11 6.30 -13.97
CA ALA A 231 -1.26 5.70 -12.96
C ALA A 231 0.16 5.40 -13.50
N PRO A 232 1.22 5.43 -12.67
CA PRO A 232 2.59 5.15 -13.11
C PRO A 232 2.75 3.78 -13.79
N SER A 233 2.03 2.77 -13.31
CA SER A 233 2.03 1.40 -13.83
C SER A 233 1.34 1.23 -15.19
N VAL A 234 0.61 2.25 -15.65
CA VAL A 234 -0.21 2.17 -16.88
C VAL A 234 0.57 2.77 -18.05
N ARG A 235 0.66 2.02 -19.16
CA ARG A 235 1.25 2.53 -20.39
C ARG A 235 0.27 3.48 -21.08
N ARG A 236 0.75 4.64 -21.54
CA ARG A 236 -0.09 5.64 -22.21
C ARG A 236 -0.85 5.05 -23.40
N GLN A 237 -0.16 4.24 -24.21
CA GLN A 237 -0.72 3.53 -25.35
C GLN A 237 -1.98 2.71 -25.01
N GLN A 238 -2.08 2.14 -23.80
CA GLN A 238 -3.28 1.39 -23.41
C GLN A 238 -4.52 2.30 -23.33
N LEU A 239 -4.35 3.51 -22.80
CA LEU A 239 -5.42 4.51 -22.76
C LEU A 239 -5.71 5.03 -24.17
N ASP A 240 -4.67 5.32 -24.95
CA ASP A 240 -4.81 5.85 -26.31
C ASP A 240 -5.58 4.87 -27.22
N CYS A 241 -5.32 3.56 -27.13
CA CYS A 241 -6.06 2.54 -27.87
C CYS A 241 -7.56 2.56 -27.51
N ILE A 242 -7.88 2.54 -26.21
CA ILE A 242 -9.28 2.55 -25.74
C ILE A 242 -9.99 3.83 -26.18
N TYR A 243 -9.32 4.98 -26.08
CA TYR A 243 -9.85 6.27 -26.51
C TYR A 243 -10.09 6.28 -28.03
N THR A 244 -9.13 5.80 -28.82
CA THR A 244 -9.26 5.73 -30.29
C THR A 244 -10.44 4.85 -30.71
N ASP A 245 -10.56 3.65 -30.10
CA ASP A 245 -11.68 2.75 -30.35
C ASP A 245 -13.02 3.37 -29.94
N TRP A 246 -13.03 4.12 -28.84
CA TRP A 246 -14.21 4.84 -28.38
C TRP A 246 -14.59 5.95 -29.35
N THR A 247 -13.65 6.79 -29.79
CA THR A 247 -13.88 7.88 -30.77
C THR A 247 -14.39 7.35 -32.10
N ALA A 248 -13.84 6.23 -32.59
CA ALA A 248 -14.29 5.59 -33.82
C ALA A 248 -15.76 5.12 -33.73
N ARG A 249 -16.21 4.65 -32.55
CA ARG A 249 -17.60 4.23 -32.32
C ARG A 249 -18.53 5.39 -32.04
N SER A 250 -18.08 6.39 -31.28
CA SER A 250 -18.91 7.49 -30.78
C SER A 250 -19.08 8.61 -31.79
N GLY A 251 -18.14 8.75 -32.73
CA GLY A 251 -18.05 9.85 -33.69
C GLY A 251 -17.64 11.19 -33.05
N VAL A 252 -17.19 11.17 -31.78
CA VAL A 252 -16.91 12.38 -30.99
C VAL A 252 -15.45 12.36 -30.53
N SER A 253 -14.78 13.50 -30.61
CA SER A 253 -13.47 13.74 -29.99
C SER A 253 -13.65 14.73 -28.85
N LEU A 254 -13.22 14.33 -27.65
CA LEU A 254 -13.21 15.14 -26.43
C LEU A 254 -11.79 15.51 -26.02
#